data_AF-A0A538NE42-F1
#
_entry.id   AF-A0A538NE42-F1
#
_cell.length_a   1.000
_cell.length_b   1.000
_cell.length_c   1.000
_cell.angle_alpha   90.00
_cell.angle_beta   90.00
_cell.angle_gamma   90.00
#
_symmetry.space_group_name_H-M   'P 1'
#
loop_
_entity.id
_entity.type
_entity.pdbx_description
1 polymer ?
#
loop_
_entity_poly.entity_id
_entity_poly.type
_entity_poly.pdbx_seq_one_letter_code
_entity_poly.pdbx_strand_id
1 'polypeptide(L)'
;MTPGFGAGLVIPDLWQQDAVRALQQGKDVVVQAPTGSGKTYIFELLYPNLKTQAVFTVPTRALANDKLSEWRARGWDVGISTGDVAL
;
A
#
# COMPACT_ATOMS: atom_id res chain seq x y z
N MET A 1 -29.84 8.05 14.59
CA MET A 1 -28.44 8.08 15.03
C MET A 1 -27.56 7.87 13.80
N THR A 2 -27.10 8.95 13.19
CA THR A 2 -26.21 8.92 12.04
C THR A 2 -24.82 8.51 12.55
N PRO A 3 -24.17 7.47 12.02
CA PRO A 3 -22.85 7.08 12.48
C PRO A 3 -21.89 8.25 12.23
N GLY A 4 -21.24 8.71 13.30
CA GLY A 4 -20.31 9.82 13.26
C GLY A 4 -19.10 9.48 12.38
N PHE A 5 -18.71 10.44 11.54
CA PHE A 5 -17.45 10.46 10.79
C PHE A 5 -16.27 10.65 11.76
N GLY A 6 -16.02 9.64 12.61
CA GLY A 6 -15.01 9.64 13.67
C GLY A 6 -13.73 8.87 13.32
N ALA A 7 -13.56 8.44 12.07
CA ALA A 7 -12.29 7.94 11.55
C ALA A 7 -11.78 8.99 10.56
N GLY A 8 -10.54 9.46 10.73
CA GLY A 8 -9.94 10.49 9.88
C GLY A 8 -10.09 10.12 8.41
N LEU A 9 -10.94 10.86 7.70
CA LEU A 9 -11.18 10.66 6.28
C LEU A 9 -9.93 11.10 5.53
N VAL A 10 -9.15 10.13 5.04
CA VAL A 10 -8.01 10.38 4.16
C VAL A 10 -8.51 10.31 2.72
N ILE A 11 -8.48 11.46 2.04
CA ILE A 11 -8.84 11.56 0.63
C ILE A 11 -7.54 11.48 -0.17
N PRO A 12 -7.40 10.52 -1.11
CA PRO A 12 -6.21 10.42 -1.94
C PRO A 12 -6.09 11.60 -2.89
N ASP A 13 -4.86 12.02 -3.15
CA ASP A 13 -4.58 13.04 -4.16
C ASP A 13 -4.97 12.55 -5.56
N LEU A 14 -5.25 13.48 -6.48
CA LEU A 14 -5.64 13.15 -7.86
C LEU A 14 -4.62 12.24 -8.56
N TRP A 15 -3.32 12.50 -8.38
CA TRP A 15 -2.27 11.68 -8.98
C TRP A 15 -2.21 10.26 -8.40
N GLN A 16 -2.60 10.06 -7.15
CA GLN A 16 -2.71 8.73 -6.54
C GLN A 16 -3.92 7.99 -7.11
N GLN A 17 -5.05 8.69 -7.26
CA GLN A 17 -6.25 8.14 -7.88
C GLN A 17 -6.01 7.71 -9.33
N ASP A 18 -5.30 8.54 -10.10
CA ASP A 18 -4.95 8.24 -11.49
C ASP A 18 -4.03 7.01 -11.59
N ALA A 19 -3.05 6.89 -10.69
CA ALA A 19 -2.19 5.71 -10.61
C ALA A 19 -2.99 4.43 -10.30
N VAL A 20 -3.89 4.46 -9.32
CA VAL A 20 -4.76 3.32 -9.00
C VAL A 20 -5.65 2.95 -10.19
N ARG A 21 -6.25 3.94 -10.87
CA ARG A 21 -7.11 3.71 -12.04
C ARG A 21 -6.34 3.06 -13.19
N ALA A 22 -5.10 3.49 -13.44
CA ALA A 22 -4.25 2.90 -14.47
C ALA A 22 -3.88 1.44 -14.13
N LEU A 23 -3.51 1.15 -12.87
CA LEU A 23 -3.21 -0.20 -12.41
C LEU A 23 -4.43 -1.13 -12.54
N GLN A 24 -5.63 -0.66 -12.17
CA GLN A 24 -6.88 -1.40 -12.33
C GLN A 24 -7.23 -1.71 -13.80
N GLN A 25 -6.72 -0.92 -14.74
CA GLN A 25 -6.85 -1.15 -16.19
C GLN A 25 -5.78 -2.10 -16.75
N GLY A 26 -4.94 -2.68 -15.88
CA GLY A 26 -3.84 -3.57 -16.29
C GLY A 26 -2.65 -2.85 -16.92
N LYS A 27 -2.48 -1.54 -16.66
CA LYS A 27 -1.32 -0.76 -17.13
C LYS A 27 -0.22 -0.72 -16.08
N ASP A 28 1.02 -0.60 -16.53
CA ASP A 28 2.16 -0.30 -15.67
C ASP A 28 2.23 1.19 -15.34
N VAL A 29 2.64 1.52 -14.12
CA VAL A 29 2.73 2.90 -13.62
C VAL A 29 4.09 3.17 -13.00
N VAL A 30 4.72 4.26 -13.42
CA VAL A 30 5.92 4.83 -12.77
C VAL A 30 5.52 6.12 -12.08
N VAL A 31 5.82 6.22 -10.79
CA VAL A 31 5.47 7.40 -9.97
C VAL A 31 6.75 8.11 -9.53
N GLN A 32 6.84 9.40 -9.86
CA GLN A 32 7.89 10.29 -9.37
C GLN A 32 7.27 11.34 -8.45
N ALA A 33 7.53 11.22 -7.15
CA ALA A 33 7.11 12.21 -6.15
C ALA A 33 8.11 12.25 -4.99
N PRO A 34 8.23 13.37 -4.26
CA PRO A 34 9.11 13.49 -3.10
C PRO A 34 8.86 12.44 -2.01
N THR A 35 9.85 12.23 -1.15
CA THR A 35 9.67 11.42 0.07
C THR A 35 8.65 12.08 0.98
N GLY A 36 7.80 11.29 1.63
CA GLY A 36 6.70 11.80 2.47
C GLY A 36 5.41 12.14 1.71
N SER A 37 5.42 12.17 0.37
CA SER A 37 4.21 12.46 -0.44
C SER A 37 3.18 11.32 -0.50
N GLY A 38 3.31 10.28 0.31
CA GLY A 38 2.30 9.20 0.35
C GLY A 38 2.30 8.25 -0.86
N LYS A 39 3.41 8.09 -1.60
CA LYS A 39 3.50 7.15 -2.74
C LYS A 39 3.01 5.72 -2.39
N THR A 40 3.33 5.24 -1.19
CA THR A 40 2.91 3.92 -0.71
C THR A 40 1.38 3.78 -0.64
N TYR A 41 0.65 4.88 -0.45
CA TYR A 41 -0.80 4.85 -0.35
C TYR A 41 -1.48 4.36 -1.63
N ILE A 42 -0.84 4.52 -2.80
CA ILE A 42 -1.32 3.92 -4.06
C ILE A 42 -1.48 2.40 -3.92
N PHE A 43 -0.47 1.73 -3.37
CA PHE A 43 -0.52 0.28 -3.14
C PHE A 43 -1.60 -0.05 -2.11
N GLU A 44 -1.74 0.78 -1.07
CA GLU A 44 -2.71 0.55 0.00
C GLU A 44 -4.16 0.75 -0.40
N LEU A 45 -4.42 1.57 -1.41
CA LEU A 45 -5.73 1.70 -2.06
C LEU A 45 -6.03 0.52 -2.98
N LEU A 46 -5.00 -0.07 -3.59
CA LEU A 46 -5.14 -1.18 -4.53
C LEU A 46 -5.33 -2.53 -3.82
N TYR A 47 -4.54 -2.80 -2.78
CA TYR A 47 -4.44 -4.10 -2.12
C TYR A 47 -5.79 -4.71 -1.67
N PRO A 48 -6.73 -3.97 -1.03
CA PRO A 48 -8.00 -4.55 -0.59
C PRO A 48 -8.87 -5.15 -1.70
N ASN A 49 -8.68 -4.70 -2.94
CA ASN A 49 -9.43 -5.17 -4.10
C ASN A 49 -8.65 -6.17 -4.96
N LEU A 50 -7.40 -6.45 -4.61
CA LEU A 50 -6.53 -7.33 -5.37
C LEU A 50 -7.00 -8.79 -5.23
N LYS A 51 -7.11 -9.50 -6.37
CA LYS A 51 -7.54 -10.92 -6.42
C LYS A 51 -6.37 -11.89 -6.56
N THR A 52 -5.17 -11.37 -6.70
CA THR A 52 -3.93 -12.12 -6.91
C THR A 52 -2.93 -11.75 -5.82
N GLN A 53 -1.85 -12.51 -5.72
CA GLN A 53 -0.73 -12.15 -4.87
C GLN A 53 -0.02 -10.89 -5.41
N ALA A 54 0.43 -10.02 -4.51
CA ALA A 54 1.33 -8.92 -4.81
C ALA A 54 2.65 -9.09 -4.06
N VAL A 55 3.73 -8.59 -4.67
CA VAL A 55 5.04 -8.47 -4.03
C VAL A 55 5.33 -6.99 -3.84
N PHE A 56 5.54 -6.59 -2.59
CA PHE A 56 6.00 -5.24 -2.25
C PHE A 56 7.47 -5.31 -1.85
N THR A 57 8.33 -4.62 -2.60
CA THR A 57 9.78 -4.62 -2.36
C THR A 57 10.24 -3.30 -1.77
N VAL A 58 11.22 -3.37 -0.88
CA VAL A 58 11.86 -2.22 -0.24
C VAL A 58 13.38 -2.43 -0.23
N PRO A 59 14.19 -1.35 -0.20
CA PRO A 59 15.63 -1.48 -0.31
C PRO A 59 16.31 -1.99 0.97
N THR A 60 15.64 -1.96 2.13
CA THR A 60 16.23 -2.36 3.41
C THR A 60 15.31 -3.28 4.19
N ARG A 61 15.93 -4.14 5.01
CA ARG A 61 15.21 -5.02 5.94
C ARG A 61 14.39 -4.24 6.97
N ALA A 62 14.91 -3.12 7.47
CA ALA A 62 14.19 -2.29 8.43
C ALA A 62 12.85 -1.83 7.87
N LEU A 63 12.83 -1.30 6.64
CA LEU A 63 11.60 -0.89 5.96
C LEU A 63 10.65 -2.07 5.71
N ALA A 64 11.19 -3.27 5.48
CA ALA A 64 10.37 -4.46 5.23
C ALA A 64 9.64 -4.88 6.52
N ASN A 65 10.37 -4.88 7.65
CA ASN A 65 9.80 -5.15 8.97
C ASN A 65 8.77 -4.10 9.38
N ASP A 66 9.05 -2.82 9.15
CA ASP A 66 8.13 -1.73 9.46
C ASP A 66 6.80 -1.91 8.71
N LYS A 67 6.88 -2.21 7.40
CA LYS A 67 5.67 -2.44 6.58
C LYS A 67 4.95 -3.73 6.94
N LEU A 68 5.67 -4.80 7.25
CA LEU A 68 5.05 -6.03 7.75
C LEU A 68 4.24 -5.77 9.02
N SER A 69 4.84 -5.08 10.00
CA SER A 69 4.18 -4.74 11.26
C SER A 69 2.94 -3.87 11.03
N GLU A 70 3.08 -2.81 10.22
CA GLU A 70 2.00 -1.89 9.88
C GLU A 70 0.82 -2.60 9.21
N TRP A 71 1.07 -3.43 8.19
CA TRP A 71 0.00 -4.08 7.44
C TRP A 71 -0.63 -5.25 8.20
N ARG A 72 0.13 -5.97 9.03
CA ARG A 72 -0.45 -6.94 9.97
C ARG A 72 -1.37 -6.26 10.99
N ALA A 73 -0.99 -5.08 11.50
CA ALA A 73 -1.85 -4.30 12.38
C ALA A 73 -3.14 -3.83 11.69
N ARG A 74 -3.14 -3.68 10.36
CA ARG A 74 -4.34 -3.43 9.54
C ARG A 74 -5.14 -4.71 9.22
N GLY A 75 -4.70 -5.87 9.69
CA GLY A 75 -5.36 -7.17 9.47
C GLY A 75 -5.12 -7.76 8.07
N TRP A 76 -4.09 -7.33 7.36
CA TRP A 76 -3.77 -7.87 6.04
C TRP A 76 -3.08 -9.22 6.13
N ASP A 77 -3.34 -10.09 5.16
CA ASP A 77 -2.64 -11.35 5.00
C ASP A 77 -1.31 -11.10 4.27
N VAL A 78 -0.25 -10.91 5.06
CA VAL A 78 1.09 -10.53 4.59
C VAL A 78 2.20 -11.35 5.25
N GLY A 79 3.09 -11.87 4.40
CA GLY A 79 4.36 -12.50 4.77
C GLY A 79 5.56 -11.61 4.47
N ILE A 80 6.75 -12.10 4.80
CA ILE A 80 8.03 -11.42 4.51
C ILE A 80 9.05 -12.42 4.00
N SER A 81 9.81 -12.02 2.98
CA SER A 81 10.93 -12.80 2.45
C SER A 81 12.16 -11.90 2.35
N THR A 82 13.12 -12.12 3.25
CA THR A 82 14.47 -11.54 3.23
C THR A 82 15.50 -12.65 3.03
N GLY A 83 16.76 -12.29 2.79
CA GLY A 83 17.82 -13.29 2.57
C GLY A 83 18.06 -14.24 3.74
N ASP A 84 17.57 -13.90 4.94
CA ASP A 84 17.74 -14.67 6.18
C ASP A 84 16.43 -15.24 6.76
N VAL A 85 15.27 -14.70 6.37
CA VAL A 85 13.96 -15.07 6.94
C VAL A 85 12.92 -15.12 5.82
N ALA A 86 12.17 -16.22 5.74
CA ALA A 86 10.98 -16.34 4.90
C ALA A 86 9.82 -16.86 5.76
N LEU A 87 8.79 -16.03 5.96
CA LEU A 87 7.63 -16.27 6.84
C LEU A 87 6.32 -15.89 6.16
#